data_AF-A0A6V7XLK2-F1
#
_entry.id   AF-A0A6V7XLK2-F1
#
_cell.length_a   1.000
_cell.length_b   1.000
_cell.length_c   1.000
_cell.angle_alpha   90.00
_cell.angle_beta   90.00
_cell.angle_gamma   90.00
#
_symmetry.space_group_name_H-M   'P 1'
#
loop_
_entity.id
_entity.type
_entity.pdbx_description
1 polymer ?
#
loop_
_entity_poly.entity_id
_entity_poly.type
_entity_poly.pdbx_seq_one_letter_code
_entity_poly.pdbx_strand_id
1 'polypeptide(L)'
;MFLLGLIKTVAMHIGNYLSEDYNRRILKIVDLHSISTGFVPSKKITLYGEFAGISTDQVVEDCSGLNTLSFKLRLASIINEHLEPIRGTYHQLLCDESTLWEVLENGGKRARQIVTKTLEDVKTIVGFRH
;
A
#
# COMPACT_ATOMS: atom_id res chain seq x y z
N MET A 1 33.21 11.64 -5.99
CA MET A 1 33.01 10.24 -5.53
C MET A 1 32.48 10.17 -4.09
N PHE A 2 33.04 10.91 -3.12
CA PHE A 2 32.57 10.95 -1.72
C PHE A 2 31.15 11.51 -1.53
N LEU A 3 30.77 12.58 -2.23
CA LEU A 3 29.46 13.23 -2.06
C LEU A 3 28.29 12.33 -2.50
N LEU A 4 28.45 11.63 -3.64
CA LEU A 4 27.47 10.67 -4.15
C LEU A 4 27.33 9.44 -3.23
N GLY A 5 28.43 9.00 -2.60
CA GLY A 5 28.39 7.94 -1.59
C GLY A 5 27.59 8.36 -0.35
N LEU A 6 27.76 9.60 0.11
CA LEU A 6 27.06 10.12 1.29
C LEU A 6 25.56 10.29 1.02
N ILE A 7 25.18 10.79 -0.16
CA ILE A 7 23.78 10.87 -0.60
C ILE A 7 23.15 9.47 -0.65
N LYS A 8 23.85 8.48 -1.21
CA LYS A 8 23.36 7.09 -1.29
C LYS A 8 23.17 6.47 0.11
N THR A 9 24.09 6.73 1.04
CA THR A 9 23.98 6.25 2.42
C THR A 9 22.83 6.91 3.17
N VAL A 10 22.66 8.23 3.05
CA VAL A 10 21.55 8.95 3.69
C VAL A 10 20.20 8.50 3.12
N ALA A 11 20.08 8.36 1.80
CA ALA A 11 18.88 7.84 1.16
C ALA A 11 18.54 6.41 1.61
N MET A 12 19.55 5.54 1.74
CA MET A 12 19.39 4.17 2.25
C MET A 12 18.94 4.15 3.72
N HIS A 13 19.50 5.04 4.55
CA HIS A 13 19.12 5.12 5.97
C HIS A 13 17.69 5.63 6.16
N ILE A 14 17.28 6.62 5.35
CA ILE A 14 15.90 7.13 5.32
C ILE A 14 14.94 6.03 4.82
N GLY A 15 15.31 5.29 3.76
CA GLY A 15 14.52 4.16 3.25
C GLY A 15 14.31 3.07 4.31
N ASN A 16 15.37 2.68 5.02
CA ASN A 16 15.29 1.70 6.10
C ASN A 16 14.44 2.20 7.28
N TYR A 17 14.58 3.47 7.68
CA TYR A 17 13.78 4.07 8.75
C TYR A 17 12.29 4.07 8.41
N LEU A 18 11.94 4.45 7.17
CA LEU A 18 10.57 4.40 6.69
C LEU A 18 10.03 2.97 6.67
N SER A 19 10.79 2.00 6.17
CA SER A 19 10.41 0.58 6.17
C SER A 19 10.12 0.06 7.59
N GLU A 20 10.94 0.41 8.58
CA GLU A 20 10.72 0.05 9.98
C GLU A 20 9.44 0.69 10.57
N ASP A 21 9.17 1.95 10.26
CA ASP A 21 7.93 2.61 10.67
C ASP A 21 6.69 2.04 9.95
N TYR A 22 6.82 1.63 8.70
CA TYR A 22 5.77 0.90 7.97
C TYR A 22 5.49 -0.45 8.63
N ASN A 23 6.52 -1.23 8.94
CA ASN A 23 6.39 -2.50 9.66
C ASN A 23 5.67 -2.31 10.99
N ARG A 24 6.01 -1.26 11.76
CA ARG A 24 5.30 -0.93 13.00
C ARG A 24 3.82 -0.62 12.76
N ARG A 25 3.48 0.11 11.70
CA ARG A 25 2.08 0.45 11.36
C ARG A 25 1.30 -0.77 10.88
N ILE A 26 1.88 -1.59 10.01
CA ILE A 26 1.31 -2.85 9.53
C ILE A 26 1.04 -3.78 10.72
N LEU A 27 2.02 -3.92 11.61
CA LEU A 27 1.88 -4.77 12.79
C LEU A 27 0.72 -4.30 13.70
N LYS A 28 0.58 -2.98 13.93
CA LYS A 28 -0.57 -2.43 14.66
C LYS A 28 -1.91 -2.77 14.01
N ILE A 29 -2.01 -2.72 12.69
CA ILE A 29 -3.25 -3.07 11.96
C ILE A 29 -3.54 -4.58 12.07
N VAL A 30 -2.52 -5.41 11.90
CA VAL A 30 -2.60 -6.87 12.07
C VAL A 30 -2.98 -7.26 13.52
N ASP A 31 -2.63 -6.39 14.48
CA ASP A 31 -2.84 -6.58 15.91
C ASP A 31 -4.17 -6.03 16.47
N LEU A 32 -5.06 -5.43 15.65
CA LEU A 32 -6.33 -4.82 16.10
C LEU A 32 -7.33 -5.77 16.79
N HIS A 33 -7.03 -7.07 16.86
CA HIS A 33 -7.72 -7.99 17.75
C HIS A 33 -6.68 -8.88 18.42
N SER A 34 -6.58 -8.77 19.74
CA SER A 34 -5.79 -9.63 20.61
C SER A 34 -6.06 -11.10 20.24
N ILE A 35 -5.11 -11.74 19.57
CA ILE A 35 -5.11 -13.20 19.46
C ILE A 35 -4.70 -13.71 20.85
N SER A 36 -5.69 -13.80 21.76
CA SER A 36 -5.53 -14.37 23.10
C SER A 36 -5.77 -15.88 23.10
N THR A 37 -6.21 -16.44 21.99
CA THR A 37 -6.43 -17.87 21.79
C THR A 37 -5.32 -18.40 20.89
N GLY A 38 -4.81 -19.60 21.14
CA GLY A 38 -3.76 -20.25 20.31
C GLY A 38 -4.21 -20.62 18.89
N PHE A 39 -5.14 -19.86 18.32
CA PHE A 39 -5.78 -20.08 17.04
C PHE A 39 -5.68 -18.81 16.18
N VAL A 40 -5.12 -18.94 14.99
CA VAL A 40 -5.08 -17.85 14.01
C VAL A 40 -6.43 -17.79 13.28
N PRO A 41 -7.15 -16.66 13.30
CA PRO A 41 -8.45 -16.57 12.63
C PRO A 41 -8.32 -16.69 11.11
N SER A 42 -9.31 -17.35 10.48
CA SER A 42 -9.36 -17.63 9.03
C SER A 42 -9.06 -16.43 8.14
N LYS A 43 -9.57 -15.24 8.49
CA LYS A 43 -9.31 -14.00 7.75
C LYS A 43 -7.82 -13.67 7.61
N LYS A 44 -7.01 -13.94 8.64
CA LYS A 44 -5.55 -13.68 8.60
C LYS A 44 -4.81 -14.73 7.76
N ILE A 45 -5.33 -15.96 7.72
CA ILE A 45 -4.82 -17.04 6.87
C ILE A 45 -5.10 -16.72 5.40
N THR A 46 -6.31 -16.27 5.07
CA THR A 46 -6.66 -15.80 3.72
C THR A 46 -5.76 -14.65 3.29
N LEU A 47 -5.60 -13.64 4.15
CA LEU A 47 -4.73 -12.50 3.87
C LEU A 47 -3.28 -12.96 3.62
N TYR A 48 -2.75 -13.85 4.46
CA TYR A 48 -1.42 -14.42 4.27
C TYR A 48 -1.31 -15.08 2.89
N GLY A 49 -2.27 -15.96 2.54
CA GLY A 49 -2.26 -16.67 1.26
C GLY A 49 -2.31 -15.73 0.06
N GLU A 50 -3.14 -14.69 0.11
CA GLU A 50 -3.22 -13.67 -0.95
C GLU A 50 -1.90 -12.94 -1.15
N PHE A 51 -1.27 -12.46 -0.08
CA PHE A 51 -0.02 -11.70 -0.18
C PHE A 51 1.21 -12.59 -0.46
N ALA A 52 1.19 -13.86 -0.03
CA ALA A 52 2.27 -14.82 -0.29
C ALA A 52 2.09 -15.59 -1.60
N GLY A 53 0.93 -15.51 -2.25
CA GLY A 53 0.61 -16.24 -3.48
C GLY A 53 0.45 -17.75 -3.29
N ILE A 54 0.02 -18.21 -2.10
CA ILE A 54 -0.14 -19.63 -1.74
C ILE A 54 -1.56 -19.93 -1.27
N SER A 55 -1.96 -21.21 -1.33
CA SER A 55 -3.29 -21.62 -0.86
C SER A 55 -3.40 -21.57 0.67
N THR A 56 -4.62 -21.46 1.19
CA THR A 56 -4.86 -21.45 2.64
C THR A 56 -4.35 -22.72 3.34
N ASP A 57 -4.40 -23.87 2.66
CA ASP A 57 -3.88 -25.14 3.20
C ASP A 57 -2.36 -25.09 3.35
N GLN A 58 -1.68 -24.54 2.35
CA GLN A 58 -0.23 -24.30 2.41
C GLN A 58 0.11 -23.32 3.54
N VAL A 59 -0.68 -22.26 3.75
CA VAL A 59 -0.46 -21.33 4.89
C VAL A 59 -0.55 -22.06 6.23
N VAL A 60 -1.53 -22.95 6.40
CA VAL A 60 -1.70 -23.71 7.63
C VAL A 60 -0.51 -24.63 7.89
N GLU A 61 0.03 -25.26 6.84
CA GLU A 61 1.25 -26.07 6.91
C GLU A 61 2.48 -25.20 7.23
N ASP A 62 2.67 -24.09 6.51
CA ASP A 62 3.79 -23.14 6.68
C ASP A 62 3.81 -22.46 8.05
N CYS A 63 2.64 -22.36 8.68
CA CYS A 63 2.47 -21.77 10.00
C CYS A 63 2.28 -22.81 11.10
N SER A 64 2.34 -24.10 10.78
CA SER A 64 2.22 -25.16 11.76
C SER A 64 3.37 -25.06 12.77
N GLY A 65 3.04 -25.03 14.06
CA GLY A 65 4.03 -24.86 15.14
C GLY A 65 4.51 -23.42 15.38
N LEU A 66 4.08 -22.42 14.59
CA LEU A 66 4.34 -21.02 14.91
C LEU A 66 3.44 -20.56 16.05
N ASN A 67 4.03 -19.85 17.01
CA ASN A 67 3.23 -19.10 17.97
C ASN A 67 2.58 -17.88 17.28
N THR A 68 1.56 -17.35 17.94
CA THR A 68 0.79 -16.19 17.48
C THR A 68 1.66 -14.97 17.14
N LEU A 69 2.73 -14.71 17.90
CA LEU A 69 3.60 -13.56 17.67
C LEU A 69 4.42 -13.77 16.37
N SER A 70 5.02 -14.94 16.22
CA SER A 70 5.79 -15.32 15.02
C SER A 70 4.92 -15.27 13.76
N PHE A 71 3.66 -15.74 13.84
CA PHE A 71 2.72 -15.61 12.73
C PHE A 71 2.47 -14.15 12.35
N LYS A 72 2.20 -13.27 13.32
CA LYS A 72 1.96 -11.84 13.07
C LYS A 72 3.17 -11.15 12.45
N LEU A 73 4.37 -11.45 12.94
CA LEU A 73 5.61 -10.91 12.39
C LEU A 73 5.83 -11.37 10.95
N ARG A 74 5.58 -12.66 10.67
CA ARG A 74 5.71 -13.21 9.31
C ARG A 74 4.69 -12.58 8.35
N LEU A 75 3.44 -12.47 8.77
CA LEU A 75 2.39 -11.80 8.00
C LEU A 75 2.75 -10.33 7.74
N ALA A 76 3.25 -9.61 8.74
CA ALA A 76 3.68 -8.22 8.59
C ALA A 76 4.83 -8.08 7.58
N SER A 77 5.82 -9.00 7.60
CA SER A 77 6.92 -9.02 6.63
C SER A 77 6.41 -9.20 5.21
N ILE A 78 5.55 -10.19 4.97
CA ILE A 78 5.01 -10.49 3.64
C ILE A 78 4.22 -9.29 3.10
N ILE A 79 3.35 -8.71 3.91
CA ILE A 79 2.60 -7.50 3.51
C ILE A 79 3.56 -6.36 3.19
N ASN A 80 4.61 -6.18 4.00
CA ASN A 80 5.59 -5.13 3.79
C ASN A 80 6.37 -5.32 2.49
N GLU A 81 6.86 -6.53 2.23
CA GLU A 81 7.58 -6.88 0.99
C GLU A 81 6.70 -6.67 -0.24
N HIS A 82 5.46 -7.13 -0.18
CA HIS A 82 4.50 -6.99 -1.28
C HIS A 82 4.15 -5.52 -1.59
N LEU A 83 4.07 -4.66 -0.57
CA LEU A 83 3.76 -3.24 -0.75
C LEU A 83 4.98 -2.38 -1.11
N GLU A 84 6.20 -2.92 -1.01
CA GLU A 84 7.42 -2.17 -1.30
C GLU A 84 7.52 -1.60 -2.72
N PRO A 85 7.22 -2.33 -3.81
CA PRO A 85 7.25 -1.76 -5.16
C PRO A 85 6.27 -0.59 -5.34
N ILE A 86 5.11 -0.64 -4.67
CA ILE A 86 4.11 0.43 -4.70
C ILE A 86 4.64 1.68 -3.99
N ARG A 87 5.25 1.50 -2.80
CA ARG A 87 5.89 2.61 -2.07
C ARG A 87 7.05 3.21 -2.86
N GLY A 88 7.89 2.38 -3.48
CA GLY A 88 8.97 2.82 -4.34
C GLY A 88 8.46 3.70 -5.48
N THR A 89 7.42 3.25 -6.17
CA THR A 89 6.78 4.04 -7.25
C THR A 89 6.20 5.35 -6.72
N TYR A 90 5.52 5.31 -5.58
CA TYR A 90 4.96 6.50 -4.94
C TYR A 90 6.05 7.54 -4.62
N HIS A 91 7.16 7.11 -4.03
CA HIS A 91 8.28 8.00 -3.74
C HIS A 91 8.94 8.56 -5.00
N GLN A 92 9.09 7.75 -6.05
CA GLN A 92 9.59 8.21 -7.35
C GLN A 92 8.70 9.31 -7.94
N LEU A 93 7.37 9.11 -7.93
CA LEU A 93 6.41 10.10 -8.43
C LEU A 93 6.39 11.39 -7.60
N LEU A 94 6.62 11.32 -6.29
CA LEU A 94 6.76 12.53 -5.47
C LEU A 94 8.03 13.32 -5.74
N CYS A 95 9.12 12.65 -6.14
CA CYS A 95 10.36 13.31 -6.52
C CYS A 95 10.32 13.89 -7.94
N ASP A 96 9.38 13.44 -8.77
CA ASP A 96 9.14 13.94 -10.12
C ASP A 96 7.80 14.66 -10.22
N GLU A 97 7.78 15.89 -9.71
CA GLU A 97 6.60 16.75 -9.71
C GLU A 97 6.05 16.97 -11.13
N SER A 98 6.92 16.98 -12.15
CA SER A 98 6.53 17.22 -13.54
C SER A 98 5.68 16.08 -14.11
N THR A 99 6.11 14.84 -13.93
CA THR A 99 5.35 13.65 -14.31
C THR A 99 4.03 13.57 -13.53
N LEU A 100 4.04 13.93 -12.25
CA LEU A 100 2.82 13.97 -11.45
C LEU A 100 1.79 14.97 -12.00
N TRP A 101 2.23 16.19 -12.35
CA TRP A 101 1.37 17.20 -12.95
C TRP A 101 0.80 16.76 -14.30
N GLU A 102 1.61 16.13 -15.15
CA GLU A 102 1.15 15.61 -16.45
C GLU A 102 0.06 14.54 -16.29
N VAL A 103 0.27 13.58 -15.37
CA VAL A 103 -0.72 12.53 -15.08
C VAL A 103 -2.03 13.12 -14.57
N LEU A 104 -1.96 14.10 -13.65
CA LEU A 104 -3.13 14.78 -13.10
C LEU A 104 -3.87 15.60 -14.17
N GLU A 105 -3.15 16.32 -15.04
CA GLU A 105 -3.76 17.10 -16.10
C GLU A 105 -4.49 16.20 -17.11
N ASN A 106 -3.85 15.10 -17.52
CA ASN A 106 -4.43 14.11 -18.43
C ASN A 106 -5.65 13.41 -17.82
N GLY A 107 -5.57 13.03 -16.54
CA GLY A 107 -6.73 12.50 -15.80
C GLY A 107 -7.88 13.50 -15.73
N GLY A 108 -7.57 14.77 -15.44
CA GLY A 108 -8.55 15.86 -15.40
C GLY A 108 -9.20 16.13 -16.77
N LYS A 109 -8.45 16.05 -17.87
CA LYS A 109 -8.98 16.16 -19.24
C LYS A 109 -9.98 15.05 -19.54
N ARG A 110 -9.64 13.79 -19.25
CA ARG A 110 -10.54 12.64 -19.45
C ARG A 110 -11.81 12.73 -18.60
N ALA A 111 -11.66 13.08 -17.32
CA ALA A 111 -12.80 13.27 -16.43
C ALA A 111 -13.73 14.40 -16.92
N ARG A 112 -13.18 15.54 -17.35
CA ARG A 112 -13.96 16.64 -17.93
C ARG A 112 -14.73 16.20 -19.17
N GLN A 113 -14.11 15.46 -20.08
CA GLN A 113 -14.79 14.94 -21.27
C GLN A 113 -16.02 14.09 -20.92
N ILE A 114 -15.93 13.25 -19.88
CA ILE A 114 -17.03 12.40 -19.43
C ILE A 114 -18.14 13.24 -18.77
N VAL A 115 -17.77 14.22 -17.96
CA VAL A 115 -18.70 14.97 -17.10
C VAL A 115 -19.38 16.16 -17.81
N THR A 116 -18.86 16.60 -18.97
CA THR A 116 -19.37 17.78 -19.68
C THR A 116 -20.86 17.64 -20.00
N LYS A 117 -21.27 16.48 -20.53
CA LYS A 117 -22.67 16.23 -20.90
C LYS A 117 -23.60 16.21 -19.68
N THR A 118 -23.18 15.53 -18.61
CA THR A 118 -23.93 15.48 -17.34
C THR A 118 -24.09 16.86 -16.72
N LEU A 119 -23.05 17.72 -16.79
CA LEU A 119 -23.13 19.08 -16.28
C LEU A 119 -24.01 19.98 -17.13
N GLU A 120 -24.03 19.82 -18.45
CA GLU A 120 -24.95 20.53 -19.34
C GLU A 120 -26.41 20.16 -19.07
N ASP A 121 -26.69 18.88 -18.88
CA ASP A 121 -28.02 18.38 -18.53
C ASP A 121 -28.47 18.94 -17.18
N VAL A 122 -27.62 18.89 -16.16
CA VAL A 122 -27.91 19.47 -14.84
C VAL A 122 -28.15 20.98 -14.96
N LYS A 123 -27.24 21.74 -15.59
CA LYS A 123 -27.40 23.20 -15.78
C LYS A 123 -28.71 23.57 -16.47
N THR A 124 -29.13 22.76 -17.44
CA THR A 124 -30.41 22.93 -18.14
C THR A 124 -31.60 22.70 -17.21
N ILE A 125 -31.54 21.65 -16.38
CA ILE A 125 -32.61 21.32 -15.41
C ILE A 125 -32.73 22.39 -14.31
N VAL A 126 -31.61 22.88 -13.75
CA VAL A 126 -31.65 23.90 -12.67
C VAL A 126 -31.84 25.33 -13.17
N GLY A 127 -31.88 25.56 -14.48
CA GLY A 127 -32.09 26.88 -15.07
C GLY A 127 -30.86 27.80 -15.06
N PHE A 128 -29.68 27.27 -14.76
CA PHE A 128 -28.41 28.02 -14.88
C PHE A 128 -27.95 28.05 -16.35
N ARG A 129 -28.62 28.85 -17.18
CA ARG A 129 -28.16 29.20 -18.53
C ARG A 129 -27.81 30.70 -18.58
N HIS A 130 -26.53 31.01 -18.72
CA HIS A 130 -26.04 32.25 -19.30
C HIS A 130 -25.20 31.89 -20.51
#